data_AF-H2ZLH7-F1
#
_entry.id   AF-H2ZLH7-F1
#
_cell.length_a   1.000
_cell.length_b   1.000
_cell.length_c   1.000
_cell.angle_alpha   90.00
_cell.angle_beta   90.00
_cell.angle_gamma   90.00
#
_symmetry.space_group_name_H-M   'P 1'
#
loop_
_entity.id
_entity.type
_entity.pdbx_description
1 polymer ?
#
loop_
_entity_poly.entity_id
_entity_poly.type
_entity_poly.pdbx_seq_one_letter_code
_entity_poly.pdbx_strand_id
1 'polypeptide(L)'
;MTDNHVTGTFTVKSGFAKMMKGGLIMDVINAEQAKIAEASGACAVMALERVPADIRRMGGVSRMSDPKMIKEIMAAVSIPVMAKVRIGHFAEAQIIQSLGVDMIDESEVLTMADEENHVDKHQFKTPFVCGARNLGEALRRISEGAAMIRTKGEAGTGNVVEAVRHARAISRQIRQAQAMGPEELYSFAKEIQAPVDLLRETAKLGRLPVVNFAAGGLRRRPTCQCSCNWAWTGYLWGPGFSKATAPKSVGGRWYKQLFIIRTPRFWRP
;
A
#
# COMPACT_ATOMS: atom_id res chain seq x y z
N MET A 1 -2.16 -33.32 16.61
CA MET A 1 -0.97 -32.45 16.78
C MET A 1 -1.40 -31.05 16.40
N THR A 2 -1.78 -30.23 17.39
CA THR A 2 -2.12 -28.82 17.15
C THR A 2 -0.80 -28.05 17.05
N ASP A 3 -0.39 -27.76 15.82
CA ASP A 3 0.78 -26.95 15.55
C ASP A 3 0.49 -25.53 16.08
N ASN A 4 1.04 -25.20 17.25
CA ASN A 4 0.98 -23.86 17.84
C ASN A 4 1.87 -22.95 17.00
N HIS A 5 1.40 -22.61 15.80
CA HIS A 5 2.02 -21.60 14.97
C HIS A 5 1.93 -20.26 15.72
N VAL A 6 3.05 -19.84 16.31
CA VAL A 6 3.22 -18.49 16.84
C VAL A 6 3.02 -17.52 15.68
N THR A 7 1.84 -16.94 15.56
CA THR A 7 1.54 -15.85 14.63
C THR A 7 2.12 -14.57 15.21
N GLY A 8 2.82 -13.80 14.37
CA GLY A 8 3.31 -12.49 14.80
C GLY A 8 2.13 -11.65 15.28
N THR A 9 2.19 -11.14 16.50
CA THR A 9 1.10 -10.32 17.04
C THR A 9 0.84 -9.12 16.13
N PHE A 10 -0.40 -8.62 16.08
CA PHE A 10 -0.75 -7.48 15.26
C PHE A 10 0.16 -6.25 15.52
N THR A 11 0.63 -6.10 16.76
CA THR A 11 1.61 -5.09 17.15
C THR A 11 2.93 -5.21 16.39
N VAL A 12 3.46 -6.42 16.22
CA VAL A 12 4.70 -6.66 15.46
C VAL A 12 4.48 -6.36 13.97
N LYS A 13 3.39 -6.88 13.40
CA LYS A 13 3.02 -6.65 11.99
C LYS A 13 2.88 -5.16 11.68
N SER A 14 2.12 -4.43 12.49
CA SER A 14 1.93 -2.98 12.33
C SER A 14 3.20 -2.19 12.65
N GLY A 15 4.05 -2.68 13.55
CA GLY A 15 5.37 -2.11 13.86
C GLY A 15 6.30 -2.16 12.65
N PHE A 16 6.40 -3.32 12.01
CA PHE A 16 7.17 -3.50 10.78
C PHE A 16 6.67 -2.55 9.66
N ALA A 17 5.36 -2.47 9.46
CA ALA A 17 4.77 -1.54 8.50
C ALA A 17 5.10 -0.05 8.81
N LYS A 18 5.20 0.32 10.10
CA LYS A 18 5.59 1.67 10.53
C LYS A 18 7.04 2.01 10.23
N MET A 19 7.94 1.05 10.03
CA MET A 19 9.35 1.32 9.69
C MET A 19 9.51 1.91 8.29
N MET A 20 8.54 1.69 7.40
CA MET A 20 8.58 2.22 6.04
C MET A 20 8.05 3.66 5.90
N LYS A 21 7.64 4.29 7.01
CA LYS A 21 7.13 5.67 6.99
C LYS A 21 8.15 6.64 6.36
N GLY A 22 7.65 7.53 5.52
CA GLY A 22 8.46 8.49 4.77
C GLY A 22 9.17 7.90 3.55
N GLY A 23 9.07 6.59 3.34
CA GLY A 23 9.72 5.89 2.25
C GLY A 23 8.89 5.80 0.97
N LEU A 24 9.57 5.33 -0.09
CA LEU A 24 9.00 5.05 -1.40
C LEU A 24 9.06 3.55 -1.68
N ILE A 25 7.93 2.96 -2.02
CA ILE A 25 7.83 1.56 -2.47
C ILE A 25 7.73 1.56 -3.99
N MET A 26 8.58 0.79 -4.67
CA MET A 26 8.65 0.79 -6.15
C MET A 26 8.22 -0.55 -6.74
N ASP A 27 7.32 -0.52 -7.72
CA ASP A 27 6.94 -1.68 -8.54
C ASP A 27 8.10 -2.12 -9.45
N VAL A 28 8.44 -3.41 -9.43
CA VAL A 28 9.56 -4.00 -10.20
C VAL A 28 9.15 -5.33 -10.84
N ILE A 29 9.60 -5.56 -12.08
CA ILE A 29 9.26 -6.78 -12.84
C ILE A 29 10.42 -7.78 -12.95
N ASN A 30 11.62 -7.41 -12.50
CA ASN A 30 12.81 -8.27 -12.53
C ASN A 30 13.87 -7.81 -11.52
N ALA A 31 14.90 -8.64 -11.32
CA ALA A 31 16.01 -8.38 -10.40
C ALA A 31 16.82 -7.10 -10.74
N GLU A 32 16.97 -6.76 -12.03
CA GLU A 32 17.69 -5.56 -12.44
C GLU A 32 16.96 -4.29 -11.98
N GLN A 33 15.65 -4.23 -12.18
CA GLN A 33 14.82 -3.12 -11.70
C GLN A 33 14.80 -3.03 -10.19
N ALA A 34 14.79 -4.17 -9.49
CA ALA A 34 14.89 -4.21 -8.03
C ALA A 34 16.18 -3.54 -7.54
N LYS A 35 17.34 -3.88 -8.12
CA LYS A 35 18.63 -3.24 -7.80
C LYS A 35 18.63 -1.74 -8.08
N ILE A 36 18.01 -1.30 -9.18
CA ILE A 36 17.89 0.13 -9.50
C ILE A 36 17.00 0.84 -8.47
N ALA A 37 15.89 0.23 -8.06
CA ALA A 37 14.99 0.79 -7.05
C ALA A 37 15.70 0.95 -5.70
N GLU A 38 16.42 -0.08 -5.25
CA GLU A 38 17.24 -0.04 -4.03
C GLU A 38 18.31 1.05 -4.10
N ALA A 39 19.11 1.10 -5.18
CA ALA A 39 20.11 2.13 -5.39
C ALA A 39 19.53 3.56 -5.48
N SER A 40 18.24 3.66 -5.81
CA SER A 40 17.49 4.92 -5.86
C SER A 40 16.95 5.37 -4.50
N GLY A 41 17.09 4.54 -3.46
CA GLY A 41 16.61 4.80 -2.11
C GLY A 41 15.19 4.27 -1.84
N ALA A 42 14.65 3.34 -2.63
CA ALA A 42 13.37 2.72 -2.28
C ALA A 42 13.46 2.08 -0.88
N CYS A 43 12.41 2.26 -0.07
CA CYS A 43 12.35 1.61 1.25
C CYS A 43 11.89 0.14 1.16
N ALA A 44 11.24 -0.23 0.06
CA ALA A 44 10.84 -1.58 -0.29
C ALA A 44 10.53 -1.66 -1.79
N VAL A 45 10.42 -2.87 -2.33
CA VAL A 45 9.98 -3.12 -3.70
C VAL A 45 8.73 -3.99 -3.74
N MET A 46 7.92 -3.82 -4.77
CA MET A 46 6.72 -4.61 -5.03
C MET A 46 6.96 -5.45 -6.28
N ALA A 47 7.03 -6.76 -6.12
CA ALA A 47 7.27 -7.72 -7.19
C ALA A 47 5.97 -8.06 -7.93
N LEU A 48 5.96 -7.86 -9.26
CA LEU A 48 4.83 -8.15 -10.13
C LEU A 48 5.29 -8.48 -11.55
N GLU A 49 4.68 -9.48 -12.20
CA GLU A 49 5.03 -9.82 -13.59
C GLU A 49 4.58 -8.77 -14.59
N ARG A 50 3.37 -8.25 -14.37
CA ARG A 50 2.71 -7.32 -15.28
C ARG A 50 2.41 -6.03 -14.56
N VAL A 51 2.89 -4.96 -15.15
CA VAL A 51 2.62 -3.59 -14.74
C VAL A 51 1.12 -3.28 -14.78
N PRO A 52 0.55 -2.51 -13.83
CA PRO A 52 -0.88 -2.17 -13.83
C PRO A 52 -1.38 -1.52 -15.14
N ALA A 53 -0.56 -0.69 -15.78
CA ALA A 53 -0.86 -0.08 -17.07
C ALA A 53 -0.97 -1.12 -18.21
N ASP A 54 -0.18 -2.19 -18.15
CA ASP A 54 -0.18 -3.24 -19.16
C ASP A 54 -1.33 -4.23 -18.92
N ILE A 55 -1.67 -4.53 -17.65
CA ILE A 55 -2.86 -5.32 -17.28
C ILE A 55 -4.12 -4.68 -17.87
N ARG A 56 -4.29 -3.36 -17.73
CA ARG A 56 -5.45 -2.64 -18.28
C ARG A 56 -5.53 -2.68 -19.81
N ARG A 57 -4.38 -2.58 -20.49
CA ARG A 57 -4.31 -2.50 -21.95
C ARG A 57 -4.52 -3.85 -22.62
N MET A 58 -3.93 -4.91 -22.06
CA MET A 58 -3.98 -6.25 -22.64
C MET A 58 -5.25 -7.02 -22.26
N GLY A 59 -5.92 -6.61 -21.17
CA GLY A 59 -7.04 -7.35 -20.61
C GLY A 59 -6.64 -8.72 -20.07
N GLY A 60 -7.63 -9.57 -19.85
CA GLY A 60 -7.45 -10.93 -19.33
C GLY A 60 -7.28 -11.02 -17.82
N VAL A 61 -7.11 -12.24 -17.32
CA VAL A 61 -7.01 -12.53 -15.89
C VAL A 61 -5.60 -12.24 -15.40
N SER A 62 -5.49 -11.35 -14.42
CA SER A 62 -4.24 -11.05 -13.73
C SER A 62 -4.21 -11.76 -12.37
N ARG A 63 -3.11 -12.49 -12.09
CA ARG A 63 -2.94 -13.39 -10.95
C ARG A 63 -1.68 -13.03 -10.16
N MET A 64 -1.43 -13.76 -9.06
CA MET A 64 -0.14 -13.77 -8.37
C MET A 64 1.02 -14.06 -9.34
N SER A 65 2.15 -13.40 -9.13
CA SER A 65 3.37 -13.59 -9.91
C SER A 65 4.02 -14.96 -9.66
N ASP A 66 4.79 -15.45 -10.63
CA ASP A 66 5.58 -16.67 -10.51
C ASP A 66 6.50 -16.60 -9.27
N PRO A 67 6.41 -17.58 -8.36
CA PRO A 67 7.30 -17.72 -7.21
C PRO A 67 8.80 -17.63 -7.56
N LYS A 68 9.21 -18.12 -8.73
CA LYS A 68 10.60 -18.06 -9.20
C LYS A 68 11.04 -16.61 -9.39
N MET A 69 10.23 -15.80 -10.07
CA MET A 69 10.50 -14.37 -10.30
C MET A 69 10.61 -13.62 -8.96
N ILE A 70 9.71 -13.91 -8.01
CA ILE A 70 9.74 -13.28 -6.69
C ILE A 70 11.04 -13.63 -5.96
N LYS A 71 11.45 -14.91 -5.95
CA LYS A 71 12.71 -15.34 -5.34
C LYS A 71 13.94 -14.68 -5.97
N GLU A 72 13.95 -14.51 -7.29
CA GLU A 72 15.03 -13.81 -7.99
C GLU A 72 15.12 -12.34 -7.58
N ILE A 73 13.99 -11.65 -7.40
CA ILE A 73 13.94 -10.27 -6.89
C ILE A 73 14.42 -10.22 -5.44
N MET A 74 13.96 -11.13 -4.58
CA MET A 74 14.39 -11.20 -3.17
C MET A 74 15.89 -11.44 -3.03
N ALA A 75 16.48 -12.29 -3.86
CA ALA A 75 17.92 -12.54 -3.85
C ALA A 75 18.75 -11.35 -4.37
N ALA A 76 18.12 -10.40 -5.09
CA ALA A 76 18.79 -9.32 -5.76
C ALA A 76 18.95 -8.05 -4.91
N VAL A 77 18.15 -7.87 -3.86
CA VAL A 77 18.10 -6.66 -3.02
C VAL A 77 18.11 -7.00 -1.53
N SER A 78 18.52 -6.04 -0.71
CA SER A 78 18.52 -6.14 0.75
C SER A 78 17.32 -5.46 1.43
N ILE A 79 16.60 -4.61 0.68
CA ILE A 79 15.36 -3.96 1.13
C ILE A 79 14.15 -4.91 1.08
N PRO A 80 13.11 -4.69 1.93
CA PRO A 80 11.92 -5.51 1.95
C PRO A 80 11.26 -5.72 0.59
N VAL A 81 10.78 -6.94 0.33
CA VAL A 81 10.07 -7.32 -0.89
C VAL A 81 8.62 -7.64 -0.58
N MET A 82 7.71 -7.00 -1.32
CA MET A 82 6.28 -7.26 -1.28
C MET A 82 5.83 -8.00 -2.53
N ALA A 83 4.76 -8.78 -2.43
CA ALA A 83 4.13 -9.43 -3.57
C ALA A 83 2.60 -9.30 -3.52
N LYS A 84 1.96 -9.35 -4.70
CA LYS A 84 0.51 -9.19 -4.83
C LYS A 84 -0.21 -10.53 -4.86
N VAL A 85 -1.39 -10.56 -4.24
CA VAL A 85 -2.36 -11.66 -4.33
C VAL A 85 -3.73 -11.11 -4.69
N ARG A 86 -4.56 -11.95 -5.31
CA ARG A 86 -5.94 -11.56 -5.65
C ARG A 86 -6.78 -11.41 -4.40
N ILE A 87 -7.77 -10.52 -4.46
CA ILE A 87 -8.76 -10.35 -3.38
C ILE A 87 -9.46 -11.69 -3.13
N GLY A 88 -9.46 -12.11 -1.86
CA GLY A 88 -10.08 -13.36 -1.39
C GLY A 88 -9.27 -14.63 -1.65
N HIS A 89 -8.15 -14.57 -2.38
CA HIS A 89 -7.41 -15.78 -2.75
C HIS A 89 -6.40 -16.22 -1.67
N PHE A 90 -6.90 -16.77 -0.56
CA PHE A 90 -6.07 -17.18 0.59
C PHE A 90 -4.96 -18.19 0.22
N ALA A 91 -5.18 -19.07 -0.76
CA ALA A 91 -4.15 -20.02 -1.20
C ALA A 91 -2.97 -19.34 -1.91
N GLU A 92 -3.18 -18.23 -2.63
CA GLU A 92 -2.07 -17.43 -3.18
C GLU A 92 -1.28 -16.80 -2.04
N ALA A 93 -1.98 -16.27 -1.03
CA ALA A 93 -1.33 -15.72 0.15
C ALA A 93 -0.50 -16.76 0.93
N GLN A 94 -0.97 -18.01 1.02
CA GLN A 94 -0.21 -19.10 1.65
C GLN A 94 1.08 -19.41 0.89
N ILE A 95 1.01 -19.47 -0.45
CA ILE A 95 2.19 -19.65 -1.30
C ILE A 95 3.16 -18.49 -1.08
N ILE A 96 2.69 -17.26 -1.20
CA ILE A 96 3.54 -16.06 -1.04
C ILE A 96 4.19 -16.00 0.35
N GLN A 97 3.44 -16.30 1.42
CA GLN A 97 4.00 -16.37 2.77
C GLN A 97 5.11 -17.43 2.88
N SER A 98 4.93 -18.59 2.25
CA SER A 98 5.94 -19.66 2.26
C SER A 98 7.23 -19.30 1.53
N LEU A 99 7.18 -18.33 0.60
CA LEU A 99 8.38 -17.80 -0.06
C LEU A 99 9.19 -16.88 0.87
N GLY A 100 8.60 -16.42 1.96
CA GLY A 100 9.26 -15.52 2.91
C GLY A 100 9.25 -14.06 2.49
N VAL A 101 8.25 -13.61 1.72
CA VAL A 101 8.10 -12.18 1.42
C VAL A 101 7.82 -11.39 2.70
N ASP A 102 8.23 -10.13 2.72
CA ASP A 102 8.10 -9.25 3.88
C ASP A 102 6.67 -8.75 4.09
N MET A 103 5.92 -8.52 3.01
CA MET A 103 4.49 -8.16 3.04
C MET A 103 3.73 -8.72 1.85
N ILE A 104 2.42 -8.89 2.06
CA ILE A 104 1.47 -9.30 1.02
C ILE A 104 0.53 -8.14 0.71
N ASP A 105 0.39 -7.75 -0.56
CA ASP A 105 -0.61 -6.78 -1.01
C ASP A 105 -1.82 -7.50 -1.60
N GLU A 106 -2.91 -7.56 -0.83
CA GLU A 106 -4.20 -8.04 -1.34
C GLU A 106 -4.78 -6.96 -2.25
N SER A 107 -4.61 -7.14 -3.56
CA SER A 107 -4.64 -6.05 -4.52
C SER A 107 -5.84 -6.14 -5.45
N GLU A 108 -6.64 -5.07 -5.46
CA GLU A 108 -7.72 -4.81 -6.41
C GLU A 108 -7.24 -4.59 -7.86
N VAL A 109 -5.92 -4.50 -8.08
CA VAL A 109 -5.32 -4.36 -9.41
C VAL A 109 -5.31 -5.70 -10.14
N LEU A 110 -5.27 -6.80 -9.40
CA LEU A 110 -5.41 -8.15 -9.95
C LEU A 110 -6.90 -8.49 -10.10
N THR A 111 -7.21 -9.50 -10.90
CA THR A 111 -8.59 -9.98 -11.04
C THR A 111 -9.06 -10.57 -9.71
N MET A 112 -10.22 -10.18 -9.19
CA MET A 112 -10.72 -10.73 -7.92
C MET A 112 -10.93 -12.25 -8.03
N ALA A 113 -10.63 -12.97 -6.94
CA ALA A 113 -10.89 -14.41 -6.86
C ALA A 113 -12.19 -14.70 -6.11
N ASP A 114 -12.53 -13.84 -5.15
CA ASP A 114 -13.79 -13.81 -4.42
C ASP A 114 -14.29 -12.35 -4.46
N GLU A 115 -15.55 -12.15 -4.84
CA GLU A 115 -16.16 -10.81 -4.93
C GLU A 115 -16.79 -10.36 -3.60
N GLU A 116 -17.03 -11.30 -2.69
CA GLU A 116 -17.73 -11.09 -1.42
C GLU A 116 -16.72 -10.99 -0.26
N ASN A 117 -15.72 -11.87 -0.23
CA ASN A 117 -14.83 -12.02 0.91
C ASN A 117 -13.39 -11.65 0.60
N HIS A 118 -12.77 -10.96 1.55
CA HIS A 118 -11.31 -10.75 1.56
C HIS A 118 -10.64 -11.86 2.37
N VAL A 119 -9.33 -12.01 2.20
CA VAL A 119 -8.54 -12.96 3.00
C VAL A 119 -8.64 -12.61 4.49
N ASP A 120 -8.81 -13.61 5.36
CA ASP A 120 -8.62 -13.47 6.81
C ASP A 120 -7.12 -13.36 7.11
N LYS A 121 -6.64 -12.13 7.32
CA LYS A 121 -5.21 -11.81 7.42
C LYS A 121 -4.65 -12.11 8.82
N HIS A 122 -5.51 -12.44 9.78
CA HIS A 122 -5.08 -12.84 11.13
C HIS A 122 -4.42 -14.21 11.14
N GLN A 123 -4.79 -15.10 10.21
CA GLN A 123 -4.23 -16.46 10.09
C GLN A 123 -2.79 -16.49 9.56
N PHE A 124 -2.29 -15.36 9.05
CA PHE A 124 -0.97 -15.25 8.45
C PHE A 124 0.03 -14.65 9.44
N LYS A 125 1.31 -14.95 9.28
CA LYS A 125 2.41 -14.28 10.01
C LYS A 125 2.85 -13.03 9.27
N THR A 126 2.87 -13.10 7.93
CA THR A 126 3.28 -11.99 7.07
C THR A 126 2.24 -10.85 7.14
N PRO A 127 2.67 -9.59 7.32
CA PRO A 127 1.77 -8.44 7.32
C PRO A 127 1.14 -8.19 5.94
N PHE A 128 -0.11 -7.70 5.96
CA PHE A 128 -0.85 -7.38 4.76
C PHE A 128 -1.00 -5.88 4.52
N VAL A 129 -0.95 -5.51 3.23
CA VAL A 129 -1.29 -4.21 2.68
C VAL A 129 -2.64 -4.35 1.97
N CYS A 130 -3.57 -3.43 2.22
CA CYS A 130 -4.86 -3.40 1.51
C CYS A 130 -5.18 -2.00 0.96
N GLY A 131 -5.89 -1.97 -0.17
CA GLY A 131 -6.39 -0.73 -0.77
C GLY A 131 -7.68 -0.23 -0.11
N ALA A 132 -7.83 1.08 0.07
CA ALA A 132 -9.07 1.72 0.52
C ALA A 132 -9.40 3.01 -0.25
N ARG A 133 -10.69 3.31 -0.39
CA ARG A 133 -11.24 4.52 -1.02
C ARG A 133 -11.83 5.51 -0.01
N ASN A 134 -12.23 5.02 1.16
CA ASN A 134 -12.86 5.79 2.23
C ASN A 134 -12.52 5.18 3.60
N LEU A 135 -12.92 5.85 4.68
CA LEU A 135 -12.63 5.42 6.05
C LEU A 135 -13.28 4.06 6.38
N GLY A 136 -14.53 3.85 5.97
CA GLY A 136 -15.24 2.61 6.23
C GLY A 136 -14.52 1.38 5.66
N GLU A 137 -14.11 1.47 4.39
CA GLU A 137 -13.34 0.42 3.73
C GLU A 137 -11.99 0.19 4.43
N ALA A 138 -11.27 1.26 4.80
CA ALA A 138 -10.00 1.14 5.52
C ALA A 138 -10.18 0.41 6.86
N LEU A 139 -11.18 0.77 7.66
CA LEU A 139 -11.43 0.15 8.96
C LEU A 139 -11.87 -1.31 8.83
N ARG A 140 -12.64 -1.68 7.81
CA ARG A 140 -12.95 -3.09 7.52
C ARG A 140 -11.70 -3.90 7.20
N ARG A 141 -10.82 -3.40 6.34
CA ARG A 141 -9.55 -4.08 6.02
C ARG A 141 -8.65 -4.23 7.24
N ILE A 142 -8.60 -3.22 8.12
CA ILE A 142 -7.86 -3.30 9.39
C ILE A 142 -8.47 -4.36 10.31
N SER A 143 -9.81 -4.41 10.39
CA SER A 143 -10.53 -5.42 11.17
C SER A 143 -10.22 -6.85 10.71
N GLU A 144 -10.04 -7.05 9.41
CA GLU A 144 -9.63 -8.32 8.81
C GLU A 144 -8.14 -8.64 9.02
N GLY A 145 -7.36 -7.74 9.62
CA GLY A 145 -5.95 -7.96 9.94
C GLY A 145 -4.94 -7.24 9.04
N ALA A 146 -5.35 -6.26 8.22
CA ALA A 146 -4.42 -5.46 7.45
C ALA A 146 -3.50 -4.62 8.36
N ALA A 147 -2.19 -4.75 8.16
CA ALA A 147 -1.17 -4.04 8.92
C ALA A 147 -0.82 -2.66 8.31
N MET A 148 -1.26 -2.44 7.07
CA MET A 148 -1.02 -1.22 6.29
C MET A 148 -2.17 -0.97 5.32
N ILE A 149 -2.55 0.29 5.17
CA ILE A 149 -3.53 0.75 4.18
C ILE A 149 -2.83 1.58 3.11
N ARG A 150 -3.32 1.47 1.87
CA ARG A 150 -2.96 2.37 0.77
C ARG A 150 -4.21 2.91 0.08
N THR A 151 -4.15 4.09 -0.53
CA THR A 151 -5.23 4.54 -1.43
C THR A 151 -5.31 3.62 -2.64
N LYS A 152 -6.52 3.29 -3.12
CA LYS A 152 -6.65 2.53 -4.39
C LYS A 152 -6.18 3.37 -5.58
N GLY A 153 -6.64 4.62 -5.62
CA GLY A 153 -6.42 5.53 -6.73
C GLY A 153 -6.88 4.93 -8.06
N GLU A 154 -6.25 5.35 -9.15
CA GLU A 154 -6.42 4.74 -10.46
C GLU A 154 -5.08 4.17 -10.92
N ALA A 155 -4.82 2.92 -10.58
CA ALA A 155 -3.57 2.26 -10.92
C ALA A 155 -3.38 2.20 -12.44
N GLY A 156 -2.22 2.64 -12.94
CA GLY A 156 -1.83 2.53 -14.35
C GLY A 156 -2.19 3.72 -15.26
N THR A 157 -3.01 4.69 -14.85
CA THR A 157 -3.40 5.84 -15.70
C THR A 157 -2.45 7.03 -15.60
N GLY A 158 -1.67 7.12 -14.52
CA GLY A 158 -0.81 8.27 -14.25
C GLY A 158 -1.59 9.53 -13.85
N ASN A 159 -2.90 9.40 -13.55
CA ASN A 159 -3.75 10.46 -13.05
C ASN A 159 -3.93 10.36 -11.53
N VAL A 160 -3.47 11.36 -10.79
CA VAL A 160 -3.47 11.38 -9.32
C VAL A 160 -4.84 11.73 -8.70
N VAL A 161 -5.81 12.18 -9.51
CA VAL A 161 -7.12 12.69 -9.03
C VAL A 161 -7.81 11.70 -8.10
N GLU A 162 -7.85 10.41 -8.45
CA GLU A 162 -8.49 9.39 -7.63
C GLU A 162 -7.74 9.15 -6.31
N ALA A 163 -6.41 9.13 -6.32
CA ALA A 163 -5.64 9.00 -5.09
C ALA A 163 -5.90 10.17 -4.13
N VAL A 164 -5.97 11.41 -4.67
CA VAL A 164 -6.31 12.61 -3.88
C VAL A 164 -7.75 12.53 -3.37
N ARG A 165 -8.71 12.07 -4.18
CA ARG A 165 -10.11 11.92 -3.78
C ARG A 165 -10.25 10.97 -2.59
N HIS A 166 -9.65 9.78 -2.68
CA HIS A 166 -9.69 8.78 -1.61
C HIS A 166 -9.04 9.27 -0.32
N ALA A 167 -7.88 9.93 -0.43
CA ALA A 167 -7.19 10.48 0.73
C ALA A 167 -7.98 11.58 1.44
N ARG A 168 -8.62 12.47 0.66
CA ARG A 168 -9.50 13.50 1.20
C ARG A 168 -10.74 12.90 1.84
N ALA A 169 -11.32 11.84 1.25
CA ALA A 169 -12.45 11.13 1.83
C ALA A 169 -12.10 10.55 3.21
N ILE A 170 -11.00 9.78 3.30
CA ILE A 170 -10.50 9.22 4.56
C ILE A 170 -10.25 10.33 5.59
N SER A 171 -9.48 11.36 5.21
CA SER A 171 -9.12 12.45 6.14
C SER A 171 -10.33 13.26 6.62
N ARG A 172 -11.31 13.49 5.73
CA ARG A 172 -12.55 14.20 6.07
C ARG A 172 -13.38 13.40 7.07
N GLN A 173 -13.57 12.11 6.81
CA GLN A 173 -14.35 11.23 7.69
C GLN A 173 -13.67 11.04 9.04
N ILE A 174 -12.33 11.00 9.10
CA ILE A 174 -11.60 11.01 10.36
C ILE A 174 -11.90 12.30 11.13
N ARG A 175 -11.72 13.48 10.52
CA ARG A 175 -12.01 14.76 11.19
C ARG A 175 -13.47 14.89 11.63
N GLN A 176 -14.40 14.38 10.84
CA GLN A 176 -15.82 14.31 11.20
C GLN A 176 -16.01 13.45 12.45
N ALA A 177 -15.44 12.25 12.50
CA ALA A 177 -15.49 11.38 13.68
C ALA A 177 -14.81 12.01 14.91
N GLN A 178 -13.75 12.81 14.74
CA GLN A 178 -13.11 13.53 15.86
C GLN A 178 -14.01 14.61 16.47
N ALA A 179 -14.88 15.21 15.68
CA ALA A 179 -15.76 16.30 16.11
C ALA A 179 -17.09 15.79 16.70
N MET A 180 -17.42 14.52 16.50
CA MET A 180 -18.66 13.89 16.94
C MET A 180 -18.63 13.49 18.41
N GLY A 181 -19.81 13.50 19.05
CA GLY A 181 -20.01 12.94 20.38
C GLY A 181 -19.86 11.41 20.41
N PRO A 182 -19.48 10.79 21.55
CA PRO A 182 -19.33 9.33 21.67
C PRO A 182 -20.56 8.51 21.25
N GLU A 183 -21.75 9.07 21.44
CA GLU A 183 -23.05 8.51 21.06
C GLU A 183 -23.32 8.59 19.55
N GLU A 184 -22.89 9.67 18.89
CA GLU A 184 -23.04 9.84 17.43
C GLU A 184 -22.15 8.89 16.64
N LEU A 185 -21.02 8.46 17.22
CA LEU A 185 -20.10 7.51 16.61
C LEU A 185 -20.74 6.16 16.28
N TYR A 186 -21.76 5.72 17.02
CA TYR A 186 -22.48 4.49 16.70
C TYR A 186 -23.26 4.61 15.40
N SER A 187 -23.98 5.71 15.22
CA SER A 187 -24.73 6.01 14.00
C SER A 187 -23.79 6.19 12.80
N PHE A 188 -22.68 6.91 13.01
CA PHE A 188 -21.68 7.10 11.96
C PHE A 188 -21.00 5.78 11.56
N ALA A 189 -20.66 4.91 12.51
CA ALA A 189 -20.12 3.59 12.23
C ALA A 189 -21.06 2.74 11.37
N LYS A 190 -22.37 2.80 11.63
CA LYS A 190 -23.40 2.13 10.83
C LYS A 190 -23.44 2.69 9.40
N GLU A 191 -23.38 4.00 9.24
CA GLU A 191 -23.39 4.68 7.92
C GLU A 191 -22.19 4.26 7.06
N ILE A 192 -20.98 4.29 7.62
CA ILE A 192 -19.75 3.94 6.89
C ILE A 192 -19.49 2.42 6.86
N GLN A 193 -20.34 1.63 7.51
CA GLN A 193 -20.22 0.18 7.68
C GLN A 193 -18.85 -0.22 8.26
N ALA A 194 -18.44 0.41 9.37
CA ALA A 194 -17.16 0.15 10.04
C ALA A 194 -17.35 -0.41 11.45
N PRO A 195 -16.38 -1.17 11.97
CA PRO A 195 -16.35 -1.56 13.38
C PRO A 195 -16.26 -0.33 14.29
N VAL A 196 -17.19 -0.23 15.24
CA VAL A 196 -17.34 0.92 16.14
C VAL A 196 -16.07 1.16 16.97
N ASP A 197 -15.44 0.09 17.45
CA ASP A 197 -14.26 0.20 18.31
C ASP A 197 -13.04 0.77 17.56
N LEU A 198 -12.83 0.34 16.32
CA LEU A 198 -11.77 0.89 15.46
C LEU A 198 -12.07 2.34 15.06
N LEU A 199 -13.34 2.69 14.84
CA LEU A 199 -13.73 4.07 14.56
C LEU A 199 -13.45 4.97 15.76
N ARG A 200 -13.77 4.53 16.98
CA ARG A 200 -13.46 5.26 18.22
C ARG A 200 -11.97 5.44 18.43
N GLU A 201 -11.19 4.39 18.22
CA GLU A 201 -9.73 4.48 18.28
C GLU A 201 -9.22 5.51 17.27
N THR A 202 -9.71 5.45 16.03
CA THR A 202 -9.34 6.38 14.95
C THR A 202 -9.71 7.83 15.28
N ALA A 203 -10.90 8.06 15.86
CA ALA A 203 -11.35 9.38 16.29
C ALA A 203 -10.45 9.94 17.41
N LYS A 204 -10.11 9.11 18.41
CA LYS A 204 -9.18 9.50 19.49
C LYS A 204 -7.78 9.82 18.96
N LEU A 205 -7.27 9.01 18.02
CA LEU A 205 -5.94 9.19 17.44
C LEU A 205 -5.84 10.33 16.43
N GLY A 206 -6.95 10.71 15.79
CA GLY A 206 -6.97 11.65 14.66
C GLY A 206 -6.29 11.14 13.39
N ARG A 207 -6.06 9.84 13.31
CA ARG A 207 -5.45 9.13 12.19
C ARG A 207 -5.81 7.65 12.25
N LEU A 208 -5.59 6.93 11.16
CA LEU A 208 -5.72 5.47 11.16
C LEU A 208 -4.75 4.83 12.18
N PRO A 209 -5.13 3.69 12.79
CA PRO A 209 -4.28 2.97 13.75
C PRO A 209 -3.04 2.35 13.07
N VAL A 210 -3.12 2.10 11.76
CA VAL A 210 -2.05 1.61 10.88
C VAL A 210 -1.48 2.71 9.98
N VAL A 211 -0.37 2.42 9.29
CA VAL A 211 0.19 3.33 8.28
C VAL A 211 -0.72 3.47 7.06
N ASN A 212 -0.72 4.67 6.46
CA ASN A 212 -1.54 4.99 5.30
C ASN A 212 -0.66 5.57 4.18
N PHE A 213 -0.47 4.78 3.13
CA PHE A 213 0.32 5.18 1.97
C PHE A 213 -0.60 5.67 0.85
N ALA A 214 -0.04 6.44 -0.07
CA ALA A 214 -0.72 6.65 -1.33
C ALA A 214 -0.22 5.78 -2.45
N ALA A 215 -1.18 5.25 -3.20
CA ALA A 215 -0.97 4.54 -4.43
C ALA A 215 -1.98 5.01 -5.50
N GLY A 216 -1.62 4.72 -6.76
CA GLY A 216 -2.43 5.02 -7.95
C GLY A 216 -2.17 6.42 -8.52
N GLY A 217 -1.80 6.49 -9.80
CA GLY A 217 -1.66 7.76 -10.52
C GLY A 217 -0.39 8.60 -10.24
N LEU A 218 0.50 8.13 -9.36
CA LEU A 218 1.78 8.81 -9.08
C LEU A 218 2.77 8.58 -10.23
N ARG A 219 3.11 9.65 -10.95
CA ARG A 219 4.01 9.59 -12.12
C ARG A 219 5.12 10.64 -12.10
N ARG A 220 4.88 11.81 -11.51
CA ARG A 220 5.81 12.97 -11.53
C ARG A 220 6.03 13.59 -10.14
N ARG A 221 7.11 14.37 -9.97
CA ARG A 221 7.57 14.91 -8.67
C ARG A 221 6.53 15.78 -8.01
N PRO A 222 5.86 16.69 -8.75
CA PRO A 222 4.81 17.50 -8.18
C PRO A 222 3.61 16.66 -7.68
N THR A 223 3.34 15.50 -8.28
CA THR A 223 2.22 14.62 -7.86
C THR A 223 2.50 13.92 -6.52
N CYS A 224 3.77 13.59 -6.23
CA CYS A 224 4.21 13.08 -4.93
C CYS A 224 4.42 14.21 -3.89
N GLN A 225 4.65 15.44 -4.35
CA GLN A 225 4.85 16.61 -3.47
C GLN A 225 3.52 17.19 -2.96
N CYS A 226 2.52 17.37 -3.84
CA CYS A 226 1.17 17.87 -3.49
C CYS A 226 0.49 17.01 -2.41
N SER A 227 0.94 15.77 -2.33
CA SER A 227 0.41 14.73 -1.48
C SER A 227 0.93 14.69 -0.05
N CYS A 228 2.10 15.27 0.20
CA CYS A 228 2.67 15.34 1.55
C CYS A 228 1.80 16.17 2.51
N ASN A 229 0.94 17.05 1.97
CA ASN A 229 -0.01 17.84 2.75
C ASN A 229 -1.26 17.03 3.17
N TRP A 230 -1.48 15.81 2.66
CA TRP A 230 -2.69 15.01 2.89
C TRP A 230 -2.45 13.83 3.85
N ALA A 231 -1.84 14.07 5.01
CA ALA A 231 -1.70 13.08 6.11
C ALA A 231 -1.15 11.69 5.71
N TRP A 232 -0.48 11.58 4.56
CA TRP A 232 0.10 10.34 4.08
C TRP A 232 1.41 10.05 4.79
N THR A 233 1.64 8.77 5.05
CA THR A 233 2.85 8.30 5.71
C THR A 233 3.88 7.73 4.74
N GLY A 234 3.60 7.66 3.43
CA GLY A 234 4.53 7.17 2.41
C GLY A 234 3.87 7.01 1.04
N TYR A 235 4.66 6.55 0.05
CA TYR A 235 4.27 6.49 -1.36
C TYR A 235 4.53 5.13 -1.99
N LEU A 236 3.58 4.65 -2.81
CA LEU A 236 3.73 3.48 -3.67
C LEU A 236 3.72 3.94 -5.13
N TRP A 237 4.81 3.71 -5.84
CA TRP A 237 5.00 4.17 -7.20
C TRP A 237 5.09 2.99 -8.16
N GLY A 238 4.16 2.96 -9.11
CA GLY A 238 4.19 2.08 -10.27
C GLY A 238 5.38 2.29 -11.24
N PRO A 239 5.55 1.44 -12.24
CA PRO A 239 6.78 1.39 -13.05
C PRO A 239 6.84 2.48 -14.15
N GLY A 240 6.10 3.60 -14.01
CA GLY A 240 6.34 4.79 -14.83
C GLY A 240 7.78 5.31 -14.74
N PHE A 241 8.54 4.84 -13.76
CA PHE A 241 9.97 5.03 -13.61
C PHE A 241 10.83 4.29 -14.66
N SER A 242 10.47 3.06 -15.07
CA SER A 242 11.26 2.27 -16.03
C SER A 242 11.04 2.71 -17.48
N LYS A 243 9.88 3.27 -17.81
CA LYS A 243 9.57 3.86 -19.13
C LYS A 243 10.11 5.29 -19.28
N ALA A 244 10.81 5.83 -18.28
CA ALA A 244 11.46 7.14 -18.37
C ALA A 244 12.83 7.02 -19.08
N THR A 245 13.18 8.01 -19.89
CA THR A 245 14.40 8.05 -20.72
C THR A 245 15.73 8.03 -19.94
N ALA A 246 15.70 8.09 -18.59
CA ALA A 246 16.90 7.99 -17.74
C ALA A 246 16.58 7.52 -16.30
N PRO A 247 16.34 6.20 -16.06
CA PRO A 247 15.91 5.68 -14.77
C PRO A 247 16.88 6.00 -13.61
N LYS A 248 18.20 5.85 -13.85
CA LYS A 248 19.23 6.11 -12.81
C LYS A 248 19.23 7.55 -12.27
N SER A 249 18.83 8.53 -13.09
CA SER A 249 18.87 9.95 -12.68
C SER A 249 17.57 10.44 -12.03
N VAL A 250 16.46 9.73 -12.26
CA VAL A 250 15.14 10.01 -11.69
C VAL A 250 14.99 9.43 -10.29
N GLY A 251 15.70 8.36 -9.93
CA GLY A 251 15.55 7.76 -8.60
C GLY A 251 16.29 8.55 -7.51
N GLY A 252 17.61 8.70 -7.70
CA GLY A 252 18.50 9.33 -6.71
C GLY A 252 18.27 10.83 -6.47
N ARG A 253 17.75 11.58 -7.46
CA ARG A 253 17.39 13.01 -7.26
C ARG A 253 16.10 13.18 -6.44
N TRP A 254 15.22 12.18 -6.46
CA TRP A 254 13.88 12.30 -5.90
C TRP A 254 13.81 11.86 -4.46
N TYR A 255 14.53 10.79 -4.10
CA TYR A 255 14.65 10.37 -2.71
C TYR A 255 15.26 11.47 -1.83
N LYS A 256 16.33 12.13 -2.32
CA LYS A 256 16.92 13.29 -1.64
C LYS A 256 15.93 14.44 -1.45
N GLN A 257 14.96 14.64 -2.35
CA GLN A 257 14.04 15.78 -2.31
C GLN A 257 12.69 15.50 -1.63
N LEU A 258 12.26 14.24 -1.52
CA LEU A 258 11.11 13.82 -0.70
C LEU A 258 11.34 14.03 0.80
N PHE A 259 12.60 14.04 1.25
CA PHE A 259 12.98 14.45 2.60
C PHE A 259 13.14 15.97 2.78
N ILE A 260 13.33 16.74 1.70
CA ILE A 260 13.56 18.21 1.71
C ILE A 260 12.22 18.99 1.56
N ILE A 261 11.10 18.38 1.93
CA ILE A 261 9.75 18.91 1.63
C ILE A 261 9.34 20.09 2.53
N ARG A 262 10.08 20.39 3.60
CA ARG A 262 9.80 21.53 4.49
C ARG A 262 10.47 22.86 4.11
N THR A 263 11.24 22.92 3.03
CA THR A 263 11.97 24.16 2.65
C THR A 263 11.50 24.72 1.29
N PRO A 264 10.99 25.98 1.25
CA PRO A 264 10.51 26.66 0.03
C PRO A 264 11.57 26.94 -1.05
N ARG A 265 12.81 26.49 -0.89
CA ARG A 265 13.93 26.89 -1.78
C ARG A 265 14.06 26.06 -3.06
N PHE A 266 13.41 24.91 -3.16
CA PHE A 266 13.56 23.96 -4.28
C PHE A 266 12.44 24.02 -5.34
N TRP A 267 11.65 25.11 -5.35
CA TRP A 267 10.54 25.35 -6.26
C TRP A 267 10.98 26.15 -7.50
N ARG A 268 12.00 25.67 -8.22
CA ARG A 268 12.32 26.23 -9.55
C ARG A 268 12.19 25.15 -10.63
N PRO A 269 11.67 25.53 -11.81
CA PRO A 269 11.40 24.62 -12.93
C PRO A 269 12.66 23.90 -13.40
#